data_AF-A0A1H5S559-F1
#
_entry.id   AF-A0A1H5S559-F1
#
_cell.length_a   1.000
_cell.length_b   1.000
_cell.length_c   1.000
_cell.angle_alpha   90.00
_cell.angle_beta   90.00
_cell.angle_gamma   90.00
#
_symmetry.space_group_name_H-M   'P 1'
#
loop_
_entity.id
_entity.type
_entity.pdbx_description
1 polymer ?
#
loop_
_entity_poly.entity_id
_entity_poly.type
_entity_poly.pdbx_seq_one_letter_code
_entity_poly.pdbx_strand_id
1 'polypeptide(L)' 'MVKKYRSNALASIHETMEVLHEIGAVDKQTMREFDESCLAPVLVMSPEEIRELREREHLSQPVFVT' A
#
# COMPACT_ATOMS: atom_id res chain seq x y z
N MET A 1 -3.04 -6.54 -4.45
CA MET A 1 -2.36 -5.26 -4.76
C MET A 1 -0.88 -5.56 -4.94
N VAL A 2 -0.22 -5.07 -5.99
CA VAL A 2 1.23 -5.28 -6.15
C VAL A 2 1.96 -4.37 -5.18
N LYS A 3 2.73 -4.95 -4.24
CA LYS A 3 3.55 -4.17 -3.30
C LYS A 3 4.70 -3.52 -4.07
N LYS A 4 4.86 -2.21 -3.91
CA LYS A 4 6.01 -1.48 -4.42
C LYS A 4 6.94 -1.19 -3.26
N TYR A 5 8.18 -1.65 -3.33
CA TYR A 5 9.18 -1.46 -2.28
C TYR A 5 10.11 -0.29 -2.61
N ARG A 6 10.69 0.31 -1.57
CA ARG A 6 11.71 1.37 -1.74
C ARG A 6 13.07 0.83 -2.19
N SER A 7 13.37 -0.43 -1.88
CA SER A 7 14.57 -1.13 -2.34
C SER A 7 14.39 -2.66 -2.25
N ASN A 8 15.26 -3.42 -2.93
CA ASN A 8 15.27 -4.88 -2.85
C ASN A 8 15.57 -5.38 -1.43
N ALA A 9 16.46 -4.70 -0.70
CA ALA A 9 16.78 -5.06 0.69
C ALA A 9 15.55 -4.90 1.61
N LEU A 10 14.80 -3.80 1.44
CA LEU A 10 13.58 -3.56 2.21
C LEU A 10 12.46 -4.52 1.82
N ALA A 11 12.43 -4.99 0.58
CA ALA A 11 11.51 -6.06 0.16
C ALA A 11 11.77 -7.36 0.93
N SER A 12 13.02 -7.82 0.98
CA SER A 12 13.37 -9.07 1.70
C SER A 12 13.11 -8.97 3.20
N ILE A 13 13.38 -7.81 3.81
CA ILE A 13 13.06 -7.56 5.22
C ILE A 13 11.55 -7.63 5.43
N HIS A 14 10.77 -6.93 4.60
CA HIS A 14 9.31 -6.89 4.72
C HIS A 14 8.69 -8.28 4.58
N GLU A 15 9.11 -9.06 3.59
CA GLU A 15 8.67 -10.44 3.39
C GLU A 15 8.96 -11.33 4.62
N THR A 16 10.12 -11.13 5.27
CA THR A 16 10.44 -11.85 6.51
C THR A 16 9.49 -11.46 7.65
N MET A 17 9.21 -10.16 7.78
CA MET A 17 8.29 -9.66 8.80
C MET A 17 6.86 -10.15 8.60
N GLU A 18 6.43 -10.31 7.34
CA GLU A 18 5.11 -10.90 7.04
C GLU A 18 4.99 -12.33 7.56
N VAL A 19 6.00 -13.17 7.31
CA VAL A 19 6.01 -14.53 7.86
C VAL A 19 5.97 -14.51 9.39
N LEU A 20 6.70 -13.60 10.03
CA LEU A 20 6.68 -13.44 11.49
C LEU A 20 5.31 -12.99 12.01
N HIS A 21 4.60 -12.14 11.27
CA HIS A 21 3.26 -11.72 11.61
C HIS A 21 2.24 -12.86 11.42
N GLU A 22 2.36 -13.66 10.36
CA GLU A 22 1.51 -14.82 10.11
C GLU A 22 1.57 -15.86 11.23
N ILE A 23 2.76 -16.07 11.83
CA ILE A 23 2.93 -16.97 12.98
C ILE A 23 2.64 -16.28 14.34
N GLY A 24 2.23 -15.02 14.33
CA GLY A 24 1.89 -14.24 15.53
C GLY A 24 3.08 -13.78 16.37
N ALA A 25 4.31 -13.87 15.85
CA ALA A 25 5.51 -13.37 16.52
C ALA A 25 5.62 -11.84 16.44
N VAL A 26 4.93 -11.23 15.47
CA VAL A 26 4.88 -9.78 15.25
C VAL A 26 3.41 -9.36 15.26
N ASP A 27 3.09 -8.28 15.95
CA ASP A 27 1.72 -7.78 16.01
C ASP A 27 1.38 -6.85 14.81
N LYS A 28 0.09 -6.54 14.70
CA LYS A 28 -0.43 -5.69 13.62
C LYS A 28 0.11 -4.27 13.66
N GLN A 29 0.42 -3.74 14.84
CA GLN A 29 0.97 -2.38 14.96
C GLN A 29 2.39 -2.34 14.38
N THR A 30 3.22 -3.30 14.78
CA THR A 30 4.59 -3.46 14.31
C THR A 30 4.62 -3.68 12.81
N MET A 31 3.74 -4.52 12.25
CA MET A 31 3.66 -4.68 10.80
C MET A 31 3.34 -3.39 10.04
N ARG A 32 2.52 -2.48 10.61
CA ARG A 32 2.25 -1.18 9.98
C ARG A 32 3.50 -0.30 9.92
N GLU A 33 4.33 -0.33 10.96
CA GLU A 33 5.61 0.40 10.97
C GLU A 33 6.57 -0.14 9.89
N PHE A 34 6.56 -1.46 9.66
CA PHE A 34 7.29 -2.08 8.56
C PHE A 34 6.70 -1.75 7.19
N ASP A 35 5.37 -1.70 7.05
CA ASP A 35 4.70 -1.25 5.83
C ASP A 35 5.17 0.18 5.47
N GLU A 36 5.13 1.10 6.43
CA GLU A 36 5.51 2.51 6.19
C GLU A 36 6.99 2.68 5.82
N SER A 37 7.88 1.90 6.43
CA SER A 37 9.33 1.99 6.21
C SER A 37 9.80 1.25 4.96
N CYS A 38 9.21 0.09 4.62
CA CYS A 38 9.63 -0.73 3.50
C CYS A 38 8.90 -0.41 2.19
N LEU A 39 7.61 -0.08 2.26
CA LEU A 39 6.80 0.17 1.07
C LEU A 39 7.02 1.58 0.54
N ALA A 40 6.94 1.72 -0.79
CA ALA A 40 6.89 3.00 -1.44
C ALA A 40 5.60 3.72 -1.02
N PRO A 41 5.66 5.03 -0.72
CA PRO A 41 4.49 5.76 -0.29
C PRO A 41 3.40 5.69 -1.36
N VAL A 42 2.15 5.55 -0.92
CA VAL A 42 1.00 5.68 -1.81
C VAL A 42 0.91 7.15 -2.21
N LEU A 43 0.89 7.41 -3.52
CA LEU A 43 0.66 8.75 -4.03
C LEU A 43 -0.78 9.15 -3.73
N VAL A 44 -0.95 10.16 -2.89
CA VAL A 44 -2.25 10.78 -2.67
C VAL A 44 -2.59 11.55 -3.93
N MET A 45 -3.65 11.11 -4.62
CA MET A 45 -4.20 11.83 -5.77
C MET A 45 -5.20 12.88 -5.29
N SER A 46 -5.18 14.06 -5.89
CA SER A 46 -6.17 15.11 -5.65
C SER A 46 -7.54 14.70 -6.20
N PRO A 47 -8.65 15.26 -5.69
CA PRO A 47 -9.98 15.00 -6.24
C PRO A 47 -10.08 15.24 -7.75
N GLU A 48 -9.36 16.25 -8.25
CA GLU A 48 -9.24 16.61 -9.66
C GLU A 48 -8.50 15.53 -10.44
N GLU A 49 -7.34 15.07 -9.97
CA GLU A 49 -6.57 13.99 -10.60
C GLU A 49 -7.38 12.68 -10.66
N ILE A 50 -8.15 12.38 -9.60
CA ILE A 50 -9.04 11.21 -9.61
C ILE A 50 -10.18 11.43 -10.61
N ARG A 51 -10.73 12.65 -10.73
CA ARG A 51 -11.76 12.96 -11.73
C ARG A 51 -11.24 12.79 -13.15
N GLU A 52 -10.07 13.34 -13.46
CA GLU A 52 -9.42 13.20 -14.76
C GLU A 52 -9.14 11.73 -15.09
N LEU A 53 -8.66 10.96 -14.11
CA LEU A 53 -8.48 9.52 -14.26
C LEU A 53 -9.81 8.83 -14.59
N ARG A 54 -10.90 9.14 -13.88
CA ARG A 54 -12.21 8.54 -14.16
C ARG A 54 -12.72 8.87 -15.56
N GLU A 55 -12.58 10.12 -15.99
CA GLU A 55 -13.02 10.56 -17.31
C GLU A 55 -12.21 9.87 -18.41
N ARG A 56 -10.89 9.76 -18.24
CA ARG A 56 -9.98 9.07 -19.17
C ARG A 56 -10.30 7.57 -19.27
N GLU A 57 -10.56 6.92 -18.15
CA GLU A 57 -10.86 5.49 -18.10
C GLU A 57 -12.36 5.17 -18.31
N HIS A 58 -13.18 6.19 -18.61
CA HIS A 58 -14.63 6.08 -18.81
C HIS A 58 -15.39 5.36 -17.68
N LEU A 59 -14.97 5.59 -16.44
CA LEU A 59 -15.59 5.00 -15.24
C LEU A 59 -16.70 5.91 -14.69
N SER A 60 -17.93 5.39 -14.54
CA SER A 60 -19.06 6.07 -13.88
C SER A 60 -18.97 5.95 -12.34
N GLN A 61 -19.35 6.99 -11.59
CA GLN A 61 -19.25 7.03 -10.10
C GLN A 61 -20.61 6.85 -9.39
N PRO A 62 -20.68 6.40 -8.10
CA PRO A 62 -19.58 5.94 -7.21
C PRO A 62 -19.79 4.58 -6.50
N VAL A 63 -18.67 3.89 -6.24
CA VAL A 63 -18.53 2.98 -5.08
C VAL A 63 -17.79 3.76 -4.00
N PHE A 64 -18.39 3.84 -2.81
CA PHE A 64 -17.90 4.57 -1.64
C PHE A 64 -16.47 4.19 -1.26
N VAL A 65 -15.64 5.18 -0.92
CA VAL A 65 -14.45 4.99 -0.08
C VAL A 65 -14.42 6.15 0.93
N THR A 66 -14.76 5.85 2.19
CA THR A 66 -14.46 6.65 3.38
C THR A 66 -13.09 6.30 3.91
#